data_AF-A0A2N9VQH4-F1
#
_entry.id   AF-A0A2N9VQH4-F1
#
_cell.length_a   1.000
_cell.length_b   1.000
_cell.length_c   1.000
_cell.angle_alpha   90.00
_cell.angle_beta   90.00
_cell.angle_gamma   90.00
#
_symmetry.space_group_name_H-M   'P 1'
#
loop_
_entity.id
_entity.type
_entity.pdbx_description
1 polymer ?
#
loop_
_entity_poly.entity_id
_entity_poly.type
_entity_poly.pdbx_seq_one_letter_code
_entity_poly.pdbx_strand_id
1 'polypeptide(L)'
;MPTITIKSEEQKDAEADVERVHDDLGPFVVAAETTRMAMVFTNAKEPGNPIIFTNDSFLSLTGYDRDEVLGQSFNFLMAHASDARSLATIASEFEGNSAGGSEIRYRRKDGSEFWAAIFISPVRDER
;
A
#
# COMPACT_ATOMS: atom_id res chain seq x y z
N MET A 1 21.03 5.62 19.39
CA MET A 1 20.27 6.72 18.76
C MET A 1 20.02 6.28 17.32
N PRO A 2 18.78 6.11 16.85
CA PRO A 2 18.59 5.76 15.45
C PRO A 2 18.85 7.00 14.60
N THR A 3 19.70 6.81 13.60
CA THR A 3 20.12 7.80 12.61
C THR A 3 18.94 8.17 11.74
N ILE A 4 18.60 9.46 11.66
CA ILE A 4 17.62 9.98 10.70
C ILE A 4 18.29 9.90 9.32
N THR A 5 17.95 8.86 8.56
CA THR A 5 18.38 8.71 7.17
C THR A 5 17.65 9.77 6.36
N ILE A 6 18.42 10.56 5.59
CA ILE A 6 17.90 11.57 4.67
C ILE A 6 16.92 10.88 3.72
N LYS A 7 15.66 11.35 3.70
CA LYS A 7 14.58 10.81 2.84
C LYS A 7 15.07 10.63 1.40
N SER A 8 14.86 9.45 0.81
CA SER A 8 15.21 9.21 -0.59
C SER A 8 14.40 10.12 -1.52
N GLU A 9 14.86 10.35 -2.75
CA GLU A 9 14.10 11.11 -3.74
C GLU A 9 12.73 10.46 -4.01
N GLU A 10 12.67 9.12 -4.06
CA GLU A 10 11.42 8.35 -4.16
C GLU A 10 10.44 8.62 -3.01
N GLN A 11 10.92 8.82 -1.78
CA GLN A 11 10.06 9.18 -0.64
C GLN A 11 9.51 10.60 -0.76
N LYS A 12 10.26 11.53 -1.36
CA LYS A 12 9.79 12.90 -1.57
C LYS A 12 8.74 12.98 -2.68
N ASP A 13 8.93 12.22 -3.74
CA ASP A 13 7.99 12.17 -4.86
C ASP A 13 6.66 11.53 -4.42
N ALA A 14 6.72 10.46 -3.62
CA ALA A 14 5.53 9.86 -3.02
C ALA A 14 4.78 10.83 -2.10
N GLU A 15 5.49 11.61 -1.27
CA GLU A 15 4.87 12.65 -0.42
C GLU A 15 4.20 13.76 -1.25
N ALA A 16 4.81 14.18 -2.36
CA ALA A 16 4.23 15.17 -3.26
C ALA A 16 2.97 14.63 -3.96
N ASP A 17 2.94 13.35 -4.32
CA ASP A 17 1.75 12.69 -4.87
C ASP A 17 0.62 12.59 -3.84
N VAL A 18 0.92 12.36 -2.55
CA VAL A 18 -0.09 12.43 -1.47
C VAL A 18 -0.71 13.82 -1.41
N GLU A 19 0.13 14.87 -1.41
CA GLU A 19 -0.32 16.25 -1.28
C GLU A 19 -1.20 16.66 -2.47
N ARG A 20 -0.82 16.22 -3.69
CA ARG A 20 -1.63 16.43 -4.89
C ARG A 20 -2.94 15.64 -4.86
N VAL A 21 -2.92 14.41 -4.35
CA VAL A 21 -4.14 13.61 -4.11
C VAL A 21 -5.06 14.29 -3.11
N HIS A 22 -4.51 14.87 -2.03
CA HIS A 22 -5.29 15.60 -1.03
C HIS A 22 -5.95 16.85 -1.62
N ASP A 23 -5.24 17.63 -2.41
CA ASP A 23 -5.75 18.87 -3.01
C ASP A 23 -6.76 18.61 -4.14
N ASP A 24 -6.53 17.60 -4.99
CA ASP A 24 -7.41 17.30 -6.13
C ASP A 24 -8.66 16.50 -5.73
N LEU A 25 -8.57 15.63 -4.70
CA LEU A 25 -9.62 14.66 -4.35
C LEU A 25 -10.31 14.94 -3.02
N GLY A 26 -9.91 15.97 -2.27
CA GLY A 26 -10.48 16.51 -1.02
C GLY A 26 -11.47 15.61 -0.27
N PRO A 27 -12.77 15.58 -0.63
CA PRO A 27 -13.78 14.78 0.08
C PRO A 27 -13.51 13.27 0.10
N PHE A 28 -12.91 12.73 -0.96
CA PHE A 28 -12.62 11.30 -1.09
C PHE A 28 -11.43 10.86 -0.23
N VAL A 29 -10.42 11.71 -0.09
CA VAL A 29 -9.28 11.46 0.80
C VAL A 29 -9.74 11.46 2.25
N VAL A 30 -10.57 12.44 2.64
CA VAL A 30 -11.17 12.48 3.98
C VAL A 30 -12.03 11.24 4.25
N ALA A 31 -12.84 10.78 3.28
CA ALA A 31 -13.58 9.53 3.41
C ALA A 31 -12.64 8.32 3.56
N ALA A 32 -11.50 8.33 2.87
CA ALA A 32 -10.51 7.28 2.94
C ALA A 32 -9.74 7.25 4.28
N GLU A 33 -9.52 8.41 4.88
CA GLU A 33 -8.87 8.53 6.20
C GLU A 33 -9.80 8.12 7.34
N THR A 34 -11.10 8.43 7.22
CA THR A 34 -12.07 8.21 8.31
C THR A 34 -12.58 6.77 8.41
N THR A 35 -12.38 5.94 7.38
CA THR A 35 -12.77 4.53 7.44
C THR A 35 -11.87 3.71 8.36
N ARG A 36 -12.47 2.70 9.01
CA ARG A 36 -11.73 1.69 9.78
C ARG A 36 -11.09 0.60 8.90
N MET A 37 -11.38 0.61 7.60
CA MET A 37 -10.74 -0.29 6.65
C MET A 37 -9.32 0.20 6.36
N ALA A 38 -8.34 -0.69 6.43
CA ALA A 38 -6.97 -0.37 6.00
C ALA A 38 -6.97 -0.10 4.49
N MET A 39 -6.50 1.08 4.08
CA MET A 39 -6.48 1.50 2.68
C MET A 39 -5.10 1.97 2.24
N VAL A 40 -4.78 1.65 0.99
CA VAL A 40 -3.48 1.92 0.36
C VAL A 40 -3.74 2.29 -1.10
N PHE A 41 -3.08 3.34 -1.59
CA PHE A 41 -2.96 3.59 -3.02
C PHE A 41 -1.52 3.40 -3.46
N THR A 42 -1.34 2.83 -4.64
CA THR A 42 -0.04 2.52 -5.22
C THR A 42 0.08 3.12 -6.61
N ASN A 43 1.27 3.57 -6.99
CA ASN A 43 1.53 4.06 -8.34
C ASN A 43 1.87 2.89 -9.28
N ALA A 44 0.87 2.40 -10.03
CA ALA A 44 1.05 1.30 -10.98
C ALA A 44 1.88 1.67 -12.23
N LYS A 45 2.22 2.96 -12.43
CA LYS A 45 3.08 3.41 -13.54
C LYS A 45 4.56 3.27 -13.20
N GLU A 46 4.90 3.12 -11.93
CA GLU A 46 6.29 3.00 -11.47
C GLU A 46 6.69 1.54 -11.20
N PRO A 47 7.97 1.18 -11.44
CA PRO A 47 8.47 -0.16 -11.14
C PRO A 47 8.23 -0.52 -9.66
N GLY A 48 7.64 -1.70 -9.43
CA GLY A 48 7.40 -2.21 -8.08
C GLY A 48 6.13 -1.70 -7.40
N ASN A 49 5.31 -0.89 -8.07
CA ASN A 49 4.04 -0.35 -7.59
C ASN A 49 4.17 0.29 -6.18
N PRO A 50 4.99 1.34 -6.04
CA PRO A 50 5.25 1.94 -4.74
C PRO A 50 3.98 2.51 -4.12
N ILE A 51 3.88 2.42 -2.80
CA ILE A 51 2.77 2.98 -2.04
C ILE A 51 2.90 4.51 -2.03
N ILE A 52 1.88 5.18 -2.54
CA ILE A 52 1.78 6.65 -2.59
C ILE A 52 0.76 7.20 -1.60
N PHE A 53 -0.05 6.37 -0.95
CA PHE A 53 -0.97 6.82 0.10
C PHE A 53 -1.30 5.67 1.04
N THR A 54 -1.49 5.98 2.32
CA THR A 54 -2.02 5.05 3.30
C THR A 54 -2.75 5.77 4.43
N ASN A 55 -3.81 5.16 4.95
CA ASN A 55 -4.56 5.71 6.08
C ASN A 55 -4.06 5.20 7.44
N ASP A 56 -4.48 5.85 8.52
CA ASP A 56 -4.09 5.49 9.90
C ASP A 56 -4.53 4.07 10.29
N SER A 57 -5.63 3.58 9.71
CA SER A 57 -6.11 2.21 9.90
C SER A 57 -5.09 1.17 9.41
N PHE A 58 -4.43 1.41 8.28
CA PHE A 58 -3.38 0.53 7.77
C PHE A 58 -2.11 0.60 8.62
N LEU A 59 -1.69 1.80 9.03
CA LEU A 59 -0.54 1.97 9.92
C LEU A 59 -0.75 1.25 11.24
N SER A 60 -1.94 1.41 11.83
CA SER A 60 -2.33 0.72 13.07
C SER A 60 -2.40 -0.80 12.91
N LEU A 61 -2.85 -1.29 11.75
CA LEU A 61 -2.94 -2.73 11.47
C LEU A 61 -1.56 -3.37 11.33
N THR A 62 -0.62 -2.69 10.68
CA THR A 62 0.69 -3.23 10.31
C THR A 62 1.79 -2.91 11.32
N GLY A 63 1.60 -1.84 12.10
CA GLY A 63 2.55 -1.33 13.08
C GLY A 63 3.71 -0.53 12.49
N TYR A 64 3.66 -0.20 11.20
CA TYR A 64 4.67 0.67 10.55
C TYR A 64 4.27 2.13 10.63
N ASP A 65 5.29 2.99 10.63
CA ASP A 65 5.12 4.43 10.53
C ASP A 65 4.95 4.84 9.06
N ARG A 66 4.27 5.96 8.81
CA ARG A 66 3.92 6.41 7.46
C ARG A 66 5.15 6.58 6.56
N ASP A 67 6.22 7.15 7.10
CA ASP A 67 7.50 7.38 6.41
C ASP A 67 8.24 6.09 6.08
N GLU A 68 7.99 4.99 6.79
CA GLU A 68 8.53 3.67 6.47
C GLU A 68 7.76 2.97 5.34
N VAL A 69 6.49 3.32 5.14
CA VAL A 69 5.58 2.68 4.18
C VAL A 69 5.58 3.39 2.83
N LEU A 70 5.57 4.73 2.82
CA LEU A 70 5.52 5.50 1.59
C LEU A 70 6.77 5.24 0.72
N GLY A 71 6.55 5.04 -0.57
CA GLY A 71 7.58 4.67 -1.55
C GLY A 71 7.96 3.19 -1.56
N GLN A 72 7.52 2.38 -0.59
CA GLN A 72 7.80 0.94 -0.57
C GLN A 72 6.86 0.16 -1.47
N SER A 73 7.35 -0.94 -2.05
CA SER A 73 6.50 -1.90 -2.76
C SER A 73 5.62 -2.67 -1.77
N PHE A 74 4.31 -2.73 -2.01
CA PHE A 74 3.34 -3.42 -1.14
C PHE A 74 3.72 -4.87 -0.75
N ASN A 75 4.54 -5.54 -1.56
CA ASN A 75 5.03 -6.90 -1.30
C ASN A 75 5.93 -7.02 -0.05
N PHE A 76 6.46 -5.92 0.49
CA PHE A 76 7.35 -5.95 1.66
C PHE A 76 6.67 -6.52 2.91
N LEU A 77 5.34 -6.43 3.00
CA LEU A 77 4.57 -6.92 4.14
C LEU A 77 4.37 -8.44 4.13
N MET A 78 4.69 -9.13 3.03
CA MET A 78 4.40 -10.56 2.90
C MET A 78 5.24 -11.38 3.89
N ALA A 79 4.57 -12.21 4.71
CA ALA A 79 5.25 -13.08 5.67
C ALA A 79 6.22 -14.05 4.98
N HIS A 80 5.84 -14.50 3.79
CA HIS A 80 6.64 -15.35 2.92
C HIS A 80 6.71 -14.69 1.54
N ALA A 81 7.61 -13.72 1.37
CA ALA A 81 7.89 -13.10 0.06
C ALA A 81 8.32 -14.12 -1.03
N SER A 82 8.58 -15.38 -0.65
CA SER A 82 8.89 -16.49 -1.55
C SER A 82 7.69 -17.39 -1.89
N ASP A 83 6.48 -17.14 -1.37
CA ASP A 83 5.30 -17.90 -1.81
C ASP A 83 4.85 -17.39 -3.19
N ALA A 84 5.39 -18.04 -4.22
CA ALA A 84 5.10 -17.74 -5.62
C ALA A 84 3.60 -17.77 -5.93
N ARG A 85 2.79 -18.53 -5.17
CA ARG A 85 1.33 -18.54 -5.36
C ARG A 85 0.71 -17.23 -4.89
N SER A 86 1.07 -16.76 -3.69
CA SER A 86 0.57 -15.48 -3.19
C SER A 86 1.01 -14.32 -4.07
N LEU A 87 2.25 -14.34 -4.58
CA LEU A 87 2.72 -13.33 -5.54
C LEU A 87 1.94 -13.36 -6.86
N ALA A 88 1.69 -14.56 -7.41
CA ALA A 88 0.90 -14.71 -8.63
C ALA A 88 -0.56 -14.27 -8.42
N THR A 89 -1.13 -14.55 -7.25
CA THR A 89 -2.46 -14.08 -6.86
C THR A 89 -2.51 -12.55 -6.82
N ILE A 90 -1.58 -11.90 -6.13
CA ILE A 90 -1.49 -10.42 -6.07
C ILE A 90 -1.34 -9.84 -7.48
N ALA A 91 -0.45 -10.40 -8.30
CA ALA A 91 -0.25 -9.93 -9.67
C ALA A 91 -1.54 -10.03 -10.50
N SER A 92 -2.26 -11.15 -10.40
CA SER A 92 -3.55 -11.36 -11.07
C SER A 92 -4.62 -10.36 -10.60
N GLU A 93 -4.63 -10.03 -9.30
CA GLU A 93 -5.51 -9.01 -8.73
C GLU A 93 -5.22 -7.61 -9.31
N PHE A 94 -3.93 -7.23 -9.42
CA PHE A 94 -3.51 -5.96 -10.05
C PHE A 94 -3.85 -5.91 -11.55
N GLU A 95 -3.90 -7.04 -12.24
CA GLU A 95 -4.35 -7.10 -13.64
C GLU A 95 -5.87 -6.93 -13.78
N GLY A 96 -6.62 -7.05 -12.68
CA GLY A 96 -8.08 -6.99 -12.66
C GLY A 96 -8.76 -8.34 -12.93
N ASN A 97 -8.01 -9.44 -12.80
CA ASN A 97 -8.50 -10.80 -13.05
C ASN A 97 -9.13 -11.45 -11.81
N SER A 98 -9.47 -10.68 -10.77
CA SER A 98 -9.99 -11.22 -9.50
C SER A 98 -11.49 -11.52 -9.54
N ALA A 99 -11.87 -12.63 -8.90
CA ALA A 99 -13.25 -13.10 -8.76
C ALA A 99 -13.81 -12.98 -7.33
N GLY A 100 -13.23 -12.17 -6.44
CA GLY A 100 -13.82 -11.97 -5.10
C GLY A 100 -12.88 -11.55 -3.96
N GLY A 101 -11.67 -11.07 -4.26
CA GLY A 101 -10.66 -10.77 -3.25
C GLY A 101 -9.92 -12.01 -2.79
N SER A 102 -8.69 -11.82 -2.32
CA SER A 102 -7.75 -12.91 -2.00
C SER A 102 -7.29 -12.82 -0.54
N GLU A 103 -7.18 -13.97 0.14
CA GLU A 103 -6.64 -14.02 1.50
C GLU A 103 -5.14 -14.31 1.49
N ILE A 104 -4.36 -13.39 2.08
CA ILE A 104 -2.89 -13.45 2.08
C ILE A 104 -2.38 -13.28 3.50
N ARG A 105 -1.32 -14.03 3.81
CA ARG A 105 -0.65 -13.96 5.10
C ARG A 105 0.44 -12.89 5.08
N TYR A 106 0.23 -11.85 5.88
CA TYR A 106 1.16 -10.74 6.06
C TYR A 106 1.84 -10.80 7.43
N ARG A 107 2.95 -10.07 7.55
CA ARG A 107 3.72 -9.91 8.78
C ARG A 107 3.79 -8.44 9.17
N ARG A 108 3.48 -8.16 10.43
CA ARG A 108 3.60 -6.83 11.04
C ARG A 108 5.05 -6.49 11.36
N LYS A 109 5.30 -5.21 11.69
CA LYS A 109 6.61 -4.74 12.14
C LYS A 109 7.15 -5.49 13.37
N ASP A 110 6.26 -5.90 14.28
CA ASP A 110 6.61 -6.68 15.48
C ASP A 110 6.91 -8.17 15.20
N GLY A 111 6.80 -8.60 13.94
CA GLY A 111 7.02 -9.99 13.51
C GLY A 111 5.79 -10.89 13.63
N SER A 112 4.68 -10.42 14.22
CA SER A 112 3.43 -11.17 14.27
C SER A 112 2.81 -11.29 12.88
N GLU A 113 2.16 -12.43 12.62
CA GLU A 113 1.53 -12.70 11.34
C GLU A 113 0.01 -12.60 11.44
N PHE A 114 -0.62 -12.24 10.33
CA PHE A 114 -2.07 -12.19 10.22
C PHE A 114 -2.53 -12.49 8.80
N TRP A 115 -3.75 -12.98 8.69
CA TRP A 115 -4.44 -13.10 7.41
C TRP A 115 -5.14 -11.80 7.09
N ALA A 116 -4.94 -11.28 5.89
CA ALA A 116 -5.68 -10.16 5.36
C ALA A 116 -6.42 -10.59 4.09
N ALA A 117 -7.71 -10.26 4.02
CA ALA A 117 -8.44 -10.25 2.77
C ALA A 117 -8.10 -8.96 2.03
N ILE A 118 -7.54 -9.08 0.83
CA ILE A 118 -7.20 -7.95 -0.04
C ILE A 118 -8.24 -7.81 -1.15
N PHE A 119 -8.62 -6.57 -1.41
CA PHE A 119 -9.46 -6.19 -2.53
C PHE A 119 -8.70 -5.13 -3.33
N ILE A 120 -8.30 -5.49 -4.55
CA ILE A 120 -7.55 -4.59 -5.43
C ILE A 120 -8.49 -4.13 -6.55
N SER A 121 -8.58 -2.81 -6.72
CA SER A 121 -9.32 -2.20 -7.82
C SER A 121 -8.34 -1.40 -8.68
N PRO A 122 -7.93 -1.92 -9.84
CA PRO A 122 -7.03 -1.20 -10.74
C PRO A 122 -7.74 0.03 -11.33
N VAL A 123 -7.20 1.21 -11.10
CA VAL A 123 -7.65 2.44 -11.75
C VAL A 123 -6.89 2.60 -13.06
N ARG A 124 -7.63 2.78 -14.15
CA ARG A 124 -7.08 2.98 -15.50
C ARG A 124 -7.46 4.37 -15.98
N ASP A 125 -6.54 5.07 -16.63
CA ASP A 125 -6.85 6.34 -17.29
C ASP A 125 -7.92 6.10 -18.37
N GLU A 126 -8.95 6.95 -18.41
CA GLU A 126 -9.86 7.02 -19.54
C GLU A 126 -9.06 7.54 -20.73
N ARG A 127 -9.09 6.78 -21.83
CA ARG A 127 -8.31 7.10 -23.03
C ARG A 127 -8.93 8.24 -23.83
#